data_AF-A0A7R9EAU1-F1
#
_entry.id   AF-A0A7R9EAU1-F1
#
_cell.length_a   1.000
_cell.length_b   1.000
_cell.length_c   1.000
_cell.angle_alpha   90.00
_cell.angle_beta   90.00
_cell.angle_gamma   90.00
#
_symmetry.space_group_name_H-M   'P 1'
#
loop_
_entity.id
_entity.type
_entity.pdbx_description
1 polymer ?
#
loop_
_entity_poly.entity_id
_entity_poly.type
_entity_poly.pdbx_seq_one_letter_code
_entity_poly.pdbx_strand_id
1 'polypeptide(L)'
;MQARPIPLPFLCQLYFSKWGHSERARNTEDVDGSVYGTPGYMDPSSFTSKSETQTNQQPPLRNRFESRLHKGPPEYGVCITGKVGVKVTVKAVYDYQAQRDDELSFCKHAIITNVNKQDDSGWWRGDYGGKKQHFFPSNYVQEMEPQENRDTDNSDSMLLGNLQKGTLDVMGAVVELSVGGRPGLEWILRIQNPNMCTAFEVAVPQREQALEWMASIKETAQNATVRENQHKEMERAWRIAKEMSNLIIYCRSVAFNADKIRQQGYIFYEMSSFPETKAEKLICQQENKFFLKYHQIQFSRVYPKGQRIDSSNYNPVPMWNSGSQMVALNYQTPDKAMQLNQGKFRENGNCGYLLRPEFMFRDEFDPYDKNTLVGVDPLTISIRVIGARHLSKTGRGTASPFVEIEVVGADFDSGVKLTTKTVTDNGFNPVWNEICEFDIANPPYALLRFVVQDEDMFGDSNFIGQATYPVLCLRTGYRCVPLKNGFNEDLELASVLIHITVKNPLVGIGC
;
A
#
# COMPACT_ATOMS: atom_id res chain seq x y z
N MET A 1 33.53 -13.46 13.63
CA MET A 1 32.87 -12.15 13.48
C MET A 1 31.90 -11.96 14.64
N GLN A 2 32.10 -10.92 15.43
CA GLN A 2 31.35 -10.60 16.64
C GLN A 2 29.94 -10.11 16.27
N ALA A 3 28.91 -10.71 16.87
CA ALA A 3 27.54 -10.20 16.82
C ALA A 3 27.46 -8.91 17.66
N ARG A 4 27.04 -7.80 17.04
CA ARG A 4 26.79 -6.53 17.71
C ARG A 4 25.29 -6.42 18.08
N PRO A 5 24.93 -5.75 19.20
CA PRO A 5 23.53 -5.60 19.60
C PRO A 5 22.78 -4.60 18.72
N ILE A 6 21.51 -4.90 18.46
CA ILE A 6 20.56 -4.04 17.73
C ILE A 6 20.08 -2.94 18.70
N PRO A 7 20.04 -1.65 18.30
CA PRO A 7 19.52 -0.57 19.13
C PRO A 7 18.00 -0.68 19.37
N LEU A 8 17.53 -0.02 20.43
CA LEU A 8 16.21 -0.17 21.04
C LEU A 8 15.01 0.63 20.45
N PRO A 9 14.84 0.93 19.14
CA PRO A 9 13.53 1.38 18.62
C PRO A 9 12.58 0.25 18.20
N PHE A 10 13.04 -1.01 18.15
CA PHE A 10 12.27 -2.12 17.57
C PHE A 10 11.17 -2.72 18.48
N LEU A 11 11.09 -2.33 19.75
CA LEU A 11 10.12 -2.92 20.69
C LEU A 11 8.74 -2.26 20.70
N CYS A 12 8.58 -1.02 20.21
CA CYS A 12 7.28 -0.35 20.24
C CYS A 12 6.34 -0.72 19.08
N GLN A 13 6.84 -1.23 17.95
CA GLN A 13 6.01 -1.57 16.79
C GLN A 13 5.40 -2.97 16.85
N LEU A 14 5.99 -3.89 17.62
CA LEU A 14 5.52 -5.27 17.77
C LEU A 14 4.53 -5.48 18.93
N TYR A 15 4.47 -4.56 19.89
CA TYR A 15 3.64 -4.73 21.09
C TYR A 15 2.15 -4.35 20.89
N PHE A 16 1.82 -3.51 19.91
CA PHE A 16 0.44 -3.09 19.67
C PHE A 16 -0.41 -4.06 18.83
N SER A 17 0.19 -5.08 18.20
CA SER A 17 -0.51 -5.98 17.28
C SER A 17 -0.76 -7.40 17.83
N LYS A 18 -0.39 -7.70 19.08
CA LYS A 18 -0.43 -9.09 19.60
C LYS A 18 -1.12 -9.34 20.94
N TRP A 19 -1.67 -8.34 21.61
CA TRP A 19 -2.46 -8.56 22.84
C TRP A 19 -3.97 -8.60 22.53
N GLY A 20 -4.38 -9.68 21.86
CA GLY A 20 -5.77 -10.02 21.59
C GLY A 20 -6.15 -11.44 22.05
N HIS A 21 -5.39 -12.03 22.99
CA HIS A 21 -5.73 -13.33 23.57
C HIS A 21 -5.43 -13.39 25.07
N SER A 22 -6.51 -13.52 25.84
CA SER A 22 -6.64 -14.20 27.14
C SER A 22 -5.60 -13.91 28.23
N GLU A 23 -6.02 -13.21 29.28
CA GLU A 23 -6.05 -13.81 30.63
C GLU A 23 -6.93 -13.02 31.60
N ARG A 24 -7.67 -13.78 32.42
CA ARG A 24 -8.70 -13.33 33.36
C ARG A 24 -8.01 -12.99 34.69
N ALA A 25 -7.83 -11.71 35.01
CA ALA A 25 -7.31 -11.28 36.31
C ALA A 25 -8.43 -10.70 37.19
N ARG A 26 -8.42 -11.12 38.46
CA ARG A 26 -9.46 -10.97 39.48
C ARG A 26 -9.47 -9.56 40.06
N ASN A 27 -10.66 -9.12 40.46
CA ASN A 27 -10.92 -7.93 41.27
C ASN A 27 -10.07 -7.89 42.54
N THR A 28 -9.45 -6.75 42.82
CA THR A 28 -9.12 -6.29 44.17
C THR A 28 -9.28 -4.76 44.23
N GLU A 29 -9.67 -4.33 45.42
CA GLU A 29 -10.42 -3.12 45.78
C GLU A 29 -9.64 -1.80 45.77
N ASP A 30 -10.44 -0.71 45.82
CA ASP A 30 -10.11 0.71 45.87
C ASP A 30 -9.09 1.13 46.95
N VAL A 31 -8.24 2.12 46.63
CA VAL A 31 -7.88 3.20 47.58
C VAL A 31 -7.71 4.53 46.81
N ASP A 32 -8.41 5.53 47.33
CA ASP A 32 -8.51 6.93 46.94
C ASP A 32 -7.22 7.73 47.16
N GLY A 33 -7.01 8.82 46.41
CA GLY A 33 -5.81 9.67 46.57
C GLY A 33 -5.59 10.71 45.48
N SER A 34 -6.29 11.84 45.58
CA SER A 34 -6.07 13.06 44.80
C SER A 34 -4.78 13.79 45.22
N VAL A 35 -3.87 14.09 44.28
CA VAL A 35 -2.94 15.22 44.40
C VAL A 35 -2.67 15.80 43.01
N TYR A 36 -3.16 17.03 42.78
CA TYR A 36 -2.74 17.87 41.66
C TYR A 36 -1.34 18.42 41.93
N GLY A 37 -0.43 18.28 40.97
CA GLY A 37 0.89 18.91 41.01
C GLY A 37 1.38 19.19 39.59
N THR A 38 1.50 20.47 39.24
CA THR A 38 2.20 20.96 38.05
C THR A 38 3.71 20.70 38.19
N PRO A 39 4.38 20.01 37.25
CA PRO A 39 5.83 19.91 37.29
C PRO A 39 6.47 21.12 36.60
N GLY A 40 7.30 21.83 37.37
CA GLY A 40 8.14 22.93 36.89
C GLY A 40 9.27 22.47 35.97
N TYR A 41 9.72 23.42 35.16
CA TYR A 41 10.80 23.35 34.19
C TYR A 41 12.12 22.80 34.81
N MET A 42 12.72 21.76 34.20
CA MET A 42 14.07 21.28 34.56
C MET A 42 15.08 21.62 33.47
N ASP A 43 16.21 22.20 33.92
CA ASP A 43 17.34 22.70 33.14
C ASP A 43 18.17 21.54 32.51
N PRO A 44 18.52 21.59 31.20
CA PRO A 44 19.27 20.53 30.51
C PRO A 44 20.75 20.37 30.89
N SER A 45 21.29 21.15 31.83
CA SER A 45 22.74 21.19 32.11
C SER A 45 23.29 20.08 33.04
N SER A 46 22.47 19.15 33.54
CA SER A 46 22.87 18.21 34.60
C SER A 46 23.31 16.80 34.17
N PHE A 47 23.65 16.55 32.90
CA PHE A 47 24.17 15.23 32.48
C PHE A 47 25.67 15.28 32.12
N THR A 48 26.51 14.84 33.05
CA THR A 48 27.91 14.45 32.79
C THR A 48 28.05 12.93 32.89
N SER A 49 28.56 12.29 31.83
CA SER A 49 28.85 10.86 31.78
C SER A 49 30.09 10.49 32.60
N LYS A 50 29.99 9.45 33.42
CA LYS A 50 31.14 8.73 33.97
C LYS A 50 31.04 7.26 33.58
N SER A 51 32.09 6.78 32.92
CA SER A 51 32.29 5.39 32.51
C SER A 51 33.00 4.61 33.62
N GLU A 52 32.42 3.50 34.07
CA GLU A 52 33.14 2.48 34.84
C GLU A 52 32.84 1.09 34.29
N THR A 53 33.92 0.36 34.03
CA THR A 53 34.01 -1.01 33.55
C THR A 53 34.00 -1.97 34.74
N GLN A 54 33.08 -2.95 34.78
CA GLN A 54 33.27 -4.17 35.57
C GLN A 54 32.84 -5.41 34.79
N THR A 55 33.80 -6.32 34.68
CA THR A 55 33.68 -7.70 34.23
C THR A 55 33.01 -8.57 35.30
N ASN A 56 32.03 -9.40 34.92
CA ASN A 56 31.84 -10.67 35.62
C ASN A 56 31.20 -11.76 34.76
N GLN A 57 31.69 -12.97 34.95
CA GLN A 57 31.46 -14.18 34.16
C GLN A 57 30.18 -14.92 34.60
N GLN A 58 29.46 -15.54 33.66
CA GLN A 58 28.49 -16.63 33.92
C GLN A 58 28.62 -17.75 32.86
N PRO A 59 28.43 -19.03 33.24
CA PRO A 59 28.70 -20.21 32.40
C PRO A 59 27.54 -20.57 31.45
N PRO A 60 27.75 -21.44 30.43
CA PRO A 60 26.81 -21.61 29.32
C PRO A 60 25.74 -22.68 29.60
N LEU A 61 24.47 -22.33 29.38
CA LEU A 61 23.39 -23.29 29.11
C LEU A 61 23.17 -23.33 27.60
N ARG A 62 23.77 -24.35 26.96
CA ARG A 62 23.53 -24.68 25.54
C ARG A 62 22.48 -25.79 25.44
N ASN A 63 21.65 -25.66 24.41
CA ASN A 63 20.87 -26.71 23.72
C ASN A 63 19.51 -27.10 24.31
N ARG A 64 18.49 -26.26 24.05
CA ARG A 64 17.13 -26.78 23.75
C ARG A 64 16.23 -25.86 22.92
N PHE A 65 16.73 -25.11 21.94
CA PHE A 65 15.88 -24.28 21.07
C PHE A 65 16.39 -24.11 19.62
N GLU A 66 17.10 -25.10 19.08
CA GLU A 66 17.42 -25.16 17.64
C GLU A 66 16.66 -26.33 16.98
N SER A 67 15.36 -26.15 16.75
CA SER A 67 14.59 -26.95 15.77
C SER A 67 13.22 -26.38 15.37
N ARG A 68 12.88 -25.12 15.68
CA ARG A 68 11.56 -24.53 15.32
C ARG A 68 11.60 -23.11 14.76
N LEU A 69 12.53 -22.83 13.87
CA LEU A 69 12.60 -21.53 13.17
C LEU A 69 12.82 -21.71 11.67
N HIS A 70 12.14 -22.67 11.03
CA HIS A 70 12.02 -22.78 9.57
C HIS A 70 10.61 -23.25 9.21
N LYS A 71 9.59 -22.43 9.49
CA LYS A 71 8.31 -22.47 8.79
C LYS A 71 7.79 -21.05 8.68
N GLY A 72 7.80 -20.52 7.46
CA GLY A 72 7.02 -19.33 7.13
C GLY A 72 5.52 -19.57 7.40
N PRO A 73 4.68 -18.52 7.33
CA PRO A 73 3.24 -18.71 7.40
C PRO A 73 2.82 -19.74 6.34
N PRO A 74 1.93 -20.71 6.65
CA PRO A 74 1.45 -21.64 5.64
C PRO A 74 0.73 -20.85 4.54
N GLU A 75 1.19 -21.01 3.29
CA GLU A 75 0.43 -20.61 2.11
C GLU A 75 -0.88 -21.41 2.10
N TYR A 76 -1.98 -20.79 2.50
CA TYR A 76 -3.31 -21.37 2.35
C TYR A 76 -3.73 -21.23 0.88
N GLY A 77 -3.30 -22.19 0.06
CA GLY A 77 -3.73 -22.30 -1.33
C GLY A 77 -5.22 -22.64 -1.41
N VAL A 78 -6.05 -21.66 -1.73
CA VAL A 78 -7.42 -21.91 -2.20
C VAL A 78 -7.34 -22.25 -3.69
N CYS A 79 -7.54 -23.52 -4.04
CA CYS A 79 -7.62 -23.94 -5.42
C CYS A 79 -9.06 -23.76 -5.95
N ILE A 80 -9.28 -22.72 -6.76
CA ILE A 80 -10.49 -22.61 -7.58
C ILE A 80 -10.35 -23.60 -8.74
N THR A 81 -11.17 -24.66 -8.77
CA THR A 81 -11.20 -25.56 -9.93
C THR A 81 -12.61 -25.74 -10.43
N GLY A 82 -12.82 -25.43 -11.70
CA GLY A 82 -14.00 -25.84 -12.43
C GLY A 82 -14.06 -25.16 -13.78
N LYS A 83 -13.74 -25.90 -14.86
CA LYS A 83 -14.11 -25.52 -16.22
C LYS A 83 -15.64 -25.35 -16.25
N VAL A 84 -16.09 -24.12 -16.46
CA VAL A 84 -17.50 -23.77 -16.61
C VAL A 84 -17.99 -24.34 -17.93
N GLY A 85 -18.88 -25.33 -17.89
CA GLY A 85 -19.76 -25.58 -19.04
C GLY A 85 -20.70 -24.38 -19.15
N VAL A 86 -20.43 -23.46 -20.08
CA VAL A 86 -21.19 -22.22 -20.24
C VAL A 86 -22.62 -22.58 -20.64
N LYS A 87 -23.56 -22.47 -19.70
CA LYS A 87 -24.99 -22.53 -20.00
C LYS A 87 -25.42 -21.14 -20.47
N VAL A 88 -25.79 -21.04 -21.74
CA VAL A 88 -26.17 -19.78 -22.40
C VAL A 88 -27.46 -19.25 -21.76
N THR A 89 -27.47 -17.96 -21.43
CA THR A 89 -28.65 -17.22 -20.95
C THR A 89 -28.92 -16.08 -21.93
N VAL A 90 -30.19 -15.84 -22.24
CA VAL A 90 -30.60 -14.82 -23.21
C VAL A 90 -31.68 -13.93 -22.61
N LYS A 91 -31.72 -12.67 -23.07
CA LYS A 91 -32.73 -11.68 -22.69
C LYS A 91 -33.64 -11.39 -23.88
N ALA A 92 -34.95 -11.47 -23.68
CA ALA A 92 -35.92 -11.11 -24.72
C ALA A 92 -35.83 -9.61 -25.08
N VAL A 93 -35.75 -9.30 -26.36
CA VAL A 93 -35.72 -7.93 -26.91
C VAL A 93 -37.12 -7.46 -27.33
N TYR A 94 -38.04 -8.41 -27.54
CA TYR A 94 -39.44 -8.18 -27.89
C TYR A 94 -40.36 -9.10 -27.07
N ASP A 95 -41.63 -8.73 -26.95
CA ASP A 95 -42.66 -9.64 -26.46
C ASP A 95 -42.88 -10.75 -27.49
N TYR A 96 -43.13 -11.97 -27.02
CA TYR A 96 -43.46 -13.11 -27.86
C TYR A 96 -44.55 -13.95 -27.21
N GLN A 97 -45.58 -14.26 -27.98
CA GLN A 97 -46.70 -15.08 -27.54
C GLN A 97 -46.70 -16.39 -28.33
N ALA A 98 -46.64 -17.51 -27.60
CA ALA A 98 -46.60 -18.85 -28.14
C ALA A 98 -47.80 -19.08 -29.07
N GLN A 99 -47.50 -19.50 -30.30
CA GLN A 99 -48.48 -19.90 -31.31
C GLN A 99 -48.74 -21.41 -31.24
N ARG A 100 -47.83 -22.17 -30.63
CA ARG A 100 -47.93 -23.62 -30.44
C ARG A 100 -47.68 -23.98 -28.98
N ASP A 101 -48.18 -25.14 -28.56
CA ASP A 101 -48.10 -25.57 -27.16
C ASP A 101 -46.66 -25.82 -26.69
N ASP A 102 -45.76 -26.16 -27.62
CA ASP A 102 -44.33 -26.39 -27.40
C ASP A 102 -43.48 -25.11 -27.44
N GLU A 103 -44.10 -23.94 -27.56
CA GLU A 103 -43.42 -22.63 -27.56
C GLU A 103 -43.52 -21.91 -26.20
N LEU A 104 -42.52 -21.08 -25.89
CA LEU A 104 -42.53 -20.18 -24.73
C LEU A 104 -43.32 -18.91 -25.05
N SER A 105 -44.10 -18.42 -24.08
CA SER A 105 -44.60 -17.04 -24.09
C SER A 105 -43.80 -16.22 -23.11
N PHE A 106 -43.30 -15.07 -23.53
CA PHE A 106 -42.47 -14.19 -22.69
C PHE A 106 -42.64 -12.72 -23.08
N CYS A 107 -42.46 -11.84 -22.10
CA CYS A 107 -42.44 -10.40 -22.34
C CYS A 107 -41.03 -9.91 -22.66
N LYS A 108 -40.92 -8.75 -23.29
CA LYS A 108 -39.68 -8.02 -23.51
C LYS A 108 -38.95 -7.85 -22.17
N HIS A 109 -37.66 -8.11 -22.20
CA HIS A 109 -36.74 -8.19 -21.06
C HIS A 109 -36.85 -9.45 -20.19
N ALA A 110 -37.69 -10.44 -20.54
CA ALA A 110 -37.67 -11.75 -19.92
C ALA A 110 -36.29 -12.41 -20.04
N ILE A 111 -35.86 -13.09 -18.98
CA ILE A 111 -34.58 -13.82 -18.94
C ILE A 111 -34.88 -15.30 -19.15
N ILE A 112 -34.40 -15.86 -20.25
CA ILE A 112 -34.57 -17.27 -20.61
C ILE A 112 -33.25 -17.99 -20.34
N THR A 113 -33.32 -19.06 -19.54
CA THR A 113 -32.15 -19.77 -19.01
C THR A 113 -32.04 -21.18 -19.60
N ASN A 114 -30.88 -21.83 -19.41
CA ASN A 114 -30.58 -23.16 -19.96
C ASN A 114 -30.81 -23.25 -21.48
N VAL A 115 -30.36 -22.22 -22.21
CA VAL A 115 -30.62 -22.12 -23.65
C VAL A 115 -29.80 -23.15 -24.43
N ASN A 116 -30.50 -23.95 -25.22
CA ASN A 116 -29.93 -24.90 -26.16
C ASN A 116 -30.12 -24.35 -27.58
N LYS A 117 -29.00 -23.93 -28.19
CA LYS A 117 -28.96 -23.47 -29.58
C LYS A 117 -28.97 -24.69 -30.50
N GLN A 118 -29.97 -24.76 -31.38
CA GLN A 118 -29.97 -25.70 -32.50
C GLN A 118 -29.58 -24.88 -33.73
N ASP A 119 -28.48 -25.26 -34.40
CA ASP A 119 -27.75 -24.34 -35.26
C ASP A 119 -28.39 -24.02 -36.63
N ASP A 120 -29.52 -24.65 -37.01
CA ASP A 120 -30.04 -24.50 -38.39
C ASP A 120 -31.52 -24.12 -38.51
N SER A 121 -32.25 -23.86 -37.41
CA SER A 121 -33.71 -23.65 -37.47
C SER A 121 -34.19 -22.23 -37.15
N GLY A 122 -33.35 -21.35 -36.60
CA GLY A 122 -33.79 -20.04 -36.10
C GLY A 122 -34.64 -20.11 -34.82
N TRP A 123 -34.78 -21.30 -34.23
CA TRP A 123 -35.53 -21.53 -33.00
C TRP A 123 -34.64 -22.19 -31.95
N TRP A 124 -34.61 -21.61 -30.75
CA TRP A 124 -33.85 -22.11 -29.61
C TRP A 124 -34.79 -22.69 -28.56
N ARG A 125 -34.26 -23.54 -27.67
CA ARG A 125 -35.02 -24.06 -26.52
C ARG A 125 -34.48 -23.49 -25.23
N GLY A 126 -35.35 -23.22 -24.28
CA GLY A 126 -34.95 -22.70 -22.97
C GLY A 126 -36.08 -22.73 -21.95
N ASP A 127 -35.75 -22.26 -20.75
CA ASP A 127 -36.62 -22.35 -19.59
C ASP A 127 -37.12 -20.95 -19.19
N TYR A 128 -38.45 -20.77 -19.12
CA TYR A 128 -39.09 -19.53 -18.71
C TYR A 128 -40.53 -19.78 -18.23
N GLY A 129 -40.98 -19.05 -17.19
CA GLY A 129 -42.38 -19.08 -16.73
C GLY A 129 -42.88 -20.46 -16.27
N GLY A 130 -41.98 -21.30 -15.72
CA GLY A 130 -42.31 -22.66 -15.28
C GLY A 130 -42.29 -23.73 -16.39
N LYS A 131 -42.23 -23.33 -17.67
CA LYS A 131 -42.03 -24.23 -18.81
C LYS A 131 -40.53 -24.46 -19.05
N LYS A 132 -40.14 -25.73 -19.27
CA LYS A 132 -38.74 -26.14 -19.49
C LYS A 132 -38.52 -26.61 -20.92
N GLN A 133 -37.41 -26.23 -21.53
CA GLN A 133 -36.98 -26.64 -22.88
C GLN A 133 -38.06 -26.46 -23.96
N HIS A 134 -38.81 -25.37 -23.89
CA HIS A 134 -39.78 -24.98 -24.92
C HIS A 134 -39.15 -24.06 -25.96
N PHE A 135 -39.69 -24.05 -27.16
CA PHE A 135 -39.15 -23.33 -28.30
C PHE A 135 -39.42 -21.82 -28.23
N PHE A 136 -38.46 -21.03 -28.71
CA PHE A 136 -38.64 -19.60 -28.95
C PHE A 136 -37.78 -19.13 -30.12
N PRO A 137 -38.20 -18.08 -30.84
CA PRO A 137 -37.45 -17.57 -31.98
C PRO A 137 -36.16 -16.87 -31.52
N SER A 138 -35.02 -17.26 -32.10
CA SER A 138 -33.70 -16.78 -31.67
C SER A 138 -33.49 -15.29 -31.94
N ASN A 139 -34.14 -14.74 -32.96
CA ASN A 139 -34.11 -13.31 -33.31
C ASN A 139 -34.92 -12.42 -32.35
N TYR A 140 -35.66 -12.99 -31.40
CA TYR A 140 -36.40 -12.24 -30.38
C TYR A 140 -35.61 -12.07 -29.08
N VAL A 141 -34.40 -12.61 -29.02
CA VAL A 141 -33.57 -12.61 -27.82
C VAL A 141 -32.16 -12.12 -28.13
N GLN A 142 -31.49 -11.59 -27.13
CA GLN A 142 -30.09 -11.21 -27.18
C GLN A 142 -29.34 -12.04 -26.13
N GLU A 143 -28.22 -12.64 -26.54
CA GLU A 143 -27.34 -13.35 -25.60
C GLU A 143 -26.81 -12.40 -24.53
N MET A 144 -26.87 -12.85 -23.28
CA MET A 144 -26.20 -12.17 -22.19
C MET A 144 -24.81 -12.77 -22.08
N GLU A 145 -23.79 -11.95 -22.30
CA GLU A 145 -22.43 -12.31 -21.93
C GLU A 145 -22.40 -12.60 -20.42
N PRO A 146 -21.68 -13.64 -19.96
CA PRO A 146 -21.34 -13.73 -18.54
C PRO A 146 -20.71 -12.40 -18.16
N GLN A 147 -21.17 -11.77 -17.08
CA GLN A 147 -20.48 -10.61 -16.54
C GLN A 147 -19.12 -11.04 -15.99
N GLU A 148 -18.15 -11.26 -16.87
CA GLU A 148 -16.74 -11.16 -16.53
C GLU A 148 -16.38 -9.68 -16.54
N ASN A 149 -15.95 -9.19 -15.38
CA ASN A 149 -15.21 -7.96 -15.14
C ASN A 149 -15.69 -6.72 -15.92
N ARG A 150 -16.66 -6.01 -15.34
CA ARG A 150 -16.67 -4.56 -15.51
C ARG A 150 -15.49 -4.00 -14.73
N ASP A 151 -14.40 -3.74 -15.44
CA ASP A 151 -13.36 -2.81 -15.00
C ASP A 151 -14.04 -1.49 -14.63
N THR A 152 -14.29 -1.33 -13.34
CA THR A 152 -14.67 -0.08 -12.73
C THR A 152 -13.51 0.28 -11.84
N ASP A 153 -12.80 1.35 -12.21
CA ASP A 153 -11.68 2.00 -11.53
C ASP A 153 -12.06 2.55 -10.14
N ASN A 154 -12.74 1.75 -9.32
CA ASN A 154 -13.09 2.10 -7.95
C ASN A 154 -12.37 1.15 -6.99
N SER A 155 -11.03 1.19 -7.05
CA SER A 155 -10.13 0.46 -6.13
C SER A 155 -10.41 0.77 -4.65
N ASP A 156 -11.10 1.87 -4.34
CA ASP A 156 -11.51 2.25 -2.99
C ASP A 156 -12.66 1.38 -2.43
N SER A 157 -13.43 0.70 -3.28
CA SER A 157 -14.49 -0.23 -2.83
C SER A 157 -13.99 -1.67 -2.64
N MET A 158 -12.76 -1.99 -3.06
CA MET A 158 -12.22 -3.35 -3.01
C MET A 158 -11.48 -3.60 -1.70
N LEU A 159 -12.02 -4.46 -0.83
CA LEU A 159 -11.45 -4.74 0.49
C LEU A 159 -10.04 -5.34 0.42
N LEU A 160 -9.72 -6.12 -0.62
CA LEU A 160 -8.41 -6.73 -0.82
C LEU A 160 -7.49 -5.93 -1.77
N GLY A 161 -7.89 -4.71 -2.17
CA GLY A 161 -7.15 -3.90 -3.13
C GLY A 161 -6.85 -4.65 -4.43
N ASN A 162 -5.63 -4.50 -4.94
CA ASN A 162 -5.18 -5.13 -6.20
C ASN A 162 -5.11 -6.67 -6.15
N LEU A 163 -5.16 -7.28 -4.96
CA LEU A 163 -5.18 -8.74 -4.80
C LEU A 163 -6.59 -9.32 -4.99
N GLN A 164 -7.62 -8.48 -5.09
CA GLN A 164 -9.00 -8.93 -5.24
C GLN A 164 -9.23 -9.53 -6.63
N LYS A 165 -9.44 -10.84 -6.70
CA LYS A 165 -9.77 -11.55 -7.96
C LYS A 165 -11.26 -11.67 -8.24
N GLY A 166 -12.10 -11.37 -7.25
CA GLY A 166 -13.56 -11.46 -7.36
C GLY A 166 -14.25 -11.14 -6.04
N THR A 167 -15.58 -10.99 -6.10
CA THR A 167 -16.45 -10.73 -4.95
C THR A 167 -17.62 -11.70 -4.93
N LEU A 168 -18.00 -12.16 -3.75
CA LEU A 168 -19.16 -13.04 -3.55
C LEU A 168 -20.13 -12.39 -2.57
N ASP A 169 -21.37 -12.15 -3.01
CA ASP A 169 -22.44 -11.72 -2.11
C ASP A 169 -22.95 -12.91 -1.29
N VAL A 170 -22.73 -12.85 0.02
CA VAL A 170 -23.12 -13.90 0.97
C VAL A 170 -24.48 -13.66 1.61
N MET A 171 -25.17 -12.55 1.32
CA MET A 171 -26.48 -12.26 1.90
C MET A 171 -27.50 -13.35 1.51
N GLY A 172 -28.09 -14.00 2.51
CA GLY A 172 -29.03 -15.11 2.29
C GLY A 172 -28.38 -16.36 1.67
N ALA A 173 -27.06 -16.47 1.66
CA ALA A 173 -26.37 -17.64 1.13
C ALA A 173 -26.60 -18.89 1.99
N VAL A 174 -26.86 -20.01 1.32
CA VAL A 174 -26.89 -21.36 1.87
C VAL A 174 -25.53 -22.00 1.65
N VAL A 175 -24.99 -22.63 2.70
CA VAL A 175 -23.69 -23.33 2.65
C VAL A 175 -23.89 -24.79 3.00
N GLU A 176 -23.49 -25.66 2.08
CA GLU A 176 -23.49 -27.12 2.21
C GLU A 176 -22.06 -27.65 2.29
N LEU A 177 -21.84 -28.67 3.12
CA LEU A 177 -20.53 -29.35 3.24
C LEU A 177 -20.63 -30.74 2.61
N SER A 178 -19.71 -31.06 1.71
CA SER A 178 -19.57 -32.37 1.09
C SER A 178 -18.12 -32.86 1.15
N VAL A 179 -17.91 -34.16 0.92
CA VAL A 179 -16.57 -34.77 0.90
C VAL A 179 -16.16 -35.02 -0.55
N GLY A 180 -15.06 -34.42 -0.97
CA GLY A 180 -14.45 -34.57 -2.28
C GLY A 180 -13.41 -35.68 -2.33
N GLY A 181 -13.17 -36.22 -3.53
CA GLY A 181 -12.19 -37.29 -3.75
C GLY A 181 -10.74 -36.83 -3.97
N ARG A 182 -10.40 -35.58 -3.64
CA ARG A 182 -9.06 -35.02 -3.89
C ARG A 182 -8.20 -35.12 -2.62
N PRO A 183 -7.08 -35.85 -2.66
CA PRO A 183 -6.17 -35.96 -1.51
C PRO A 183 -5.67 -34.57 -1.08
N GLY A 184 -5.81 -34.25 0.21
CA GLY A 184 -5.40 -32.96 0.78
C GLY A 184 -6.39 -31.80 0.58
N LEU A 185 -7.52 -32.01 -0.11
CA LEU A 185 -8.62 -31.05 -0.28
C LEU A 185 -9.97 -31.78 -0.25
N GLU A 186 -10.17 -32.51 0.84
CA GLU A 186 -11.26 -33.48 0.97
C GLU A 186 -12.59 -32.84 1.38
N TRP A 187 -12.58 -31.64 1.95
CA TRP A 187 -13.80 -31.01 2.48
C TRP A 187 -14.23 -29.86 1.58
N ILE A 188 -15.36 -30.02 0.88
CA ILE A 188 -15.87 -29.05 -0.09
C ILE A 188 -17.04 -28.30 0.52
N LEU A 189 -16.91 -26.97 0.61
CA LEU A 189 -17.97 -26.03 0.94
C LEU A 189 -18.60 -25.53 -0.35
N ARG A 190 -19.89 -25.79 -0.52
CA ARG A 190 -20.69 -25.31 -1.64
C ARG A 190 -21.58 -24.17 -1.16
N ILE A 191 -21.33 -22.97 -1.67
CA ILE A 191 -21.97 -21.72 -1.28
C ILE A 191 -22.94 -21.30 -2.40
N GLN A 192 -24.21 -21.13 -2.07
CA GLN A 192 -25.26 -20.78 -3.02
C GLN A 192 -26.14 -19.65 -2.47
N ASN A 193 -26.26 -18.54 -3.20
CA ASN A 193 -27.14 -17.41 -2.91
C ASN A 193 -28.30 -17.46 -3.93
N PRO A 194 -29.54 -17.09 -3.56
CA PRO A 194 -30.67 -16.97 -4.48
C PRO A 194 -30.38 -16.26 -5.81
N ASN A 195 -29.46 -15.28 -5.80
CA ASN A 195 -29.11 -14.49 -6.97
C ASN A 195 -27.98 -15.11 -7.83
N MET A 196 -27.37 -16.22 -7.41
CA MET A 196 -26.26 -16.85 -8.13
C MET A 196 -26.75 -17.89 -9.15
N CYS A 197 -26.24 -17.80 -10.38
CA CYS A 197 -26.49 -18.78 -11.44
C CYS A 197 -25.78 -20.12 -11.19
N THR A 198 -24.63 -20.09 -10.50
CA THR A 198 -23.82 -21.28 -10.18
C THR A 198 -23.39 -21.22 -8.71
N ALA A 199 -23.32 -22.38 -8.05
CA ALA A 199 -22.80 -22.45 -6.70
C ALA A 199 -21.26 -22.27 -6.72
N PHE A 200 -20.73 -21.53 -5.74
CA PHE A 200 -19.30 -21.35 -5.56
C PHE A 200 -18.75 -22.44 -4.65
N GLU A 201 -17.74 -23.16 -5.10
CA GLU A 201 -17.18 -24.30 -4.36
C GLU A 201 -15.76 -23.98 -3.86
N VAL A 202 -15.54 -24.23 -2.56
CA VAL A 202 -14.24 -24.04 -1.89
C VAL A 202 -13.85 -25.33 -1.21
N ALA A 203 -12.66 -25.84 -1.49
CA ALA A 203 -12.14 -27.03 -0.83
C ALA A 203 -11.13 -26.65 0.26
N VAL A 204 -11.17 -27.33 1.40
CA VAL A 204 -10.23 -27.16 2.52
C VAL A 204 -9.65 -28.52 2.96
N PRO A 205 -8.43 -28.54 3.50
CA PRO A 205 -7.75 -29.78 3.88
C PRO A 205 -8.32 -30.44 5.14
N GLN A 206 -8.87 -29.64 6.07
CA GLN A 206 -9.31 -30.12 7.39
C GLN A 206 -10.80 -29.87 7.63
N ARG A 207 -11.46 -30.83 8.28
CA ARG A 207 -12.89 -30.76 8.57
C ARG A 207 -13.23 -29.61 9.50
N GLU A 208 -12.41 -29.39 10.52
CA GLU A 208 -12.59 -28.35 11.52
C GLU A 208 -12.59 -26.97 10.86
N GLN A 209 -11.65 -26.74 9.93
CA GLN A 209 -11.58 -25.52 9.13
C GLN A 209 -12.84 -25.37 8.26
N ALA A 210 -13.33 -26.45 7.63
CA ALA A 210 -14.56 -26.41 6.84
C ALA A 210 -15.77 -25.99 7.69
N LEU A 211 -15.88 -26.54 8.91
CA LEU A 211 -16.95 -26.22 9.85
C LEU A 211 -16.87 -24.77 10.33
N GLU A 212 -15.68 -24.26 10.62
CA GLU A 212 -15.44 -22.87 11.01
C GLU A 212 -15.85 -21.90 9.89
N TRP A 213 -15.39 -22.13 8.66
CA TRP A 213 -15.77 -21.34 7.49
C TRP A 213 -17.27 -21.40 7.23
N MET A 214 -17.88 -22.60 7.27
CA MET A 214 -19.33 -22.76 7.11
C MET A 214 -20.12 -21.97 8.16
N ALA A 215 -19.70 -22.03 9.43
CA ALA A 215 -20.35 -21.30 10.52
C ALA A 215 -20.22 -19.78 10.32
N SER A 216 -19.02 -19.30 10.00
CA SER A 216 -18.77 -17.87 9.77
C SER A 216 -19.55 -17.32 8.58
N ILE A 217 -19.66 -18.08 7.48
CA ILE A 217 -20.42 -17.66 6.30
C ILE A 217 -21.92 -17.64 6.62
N LYS A 218 -22.46 -18.67 7.29
CA LYS A 218 -23.87 -18.73 7.68
C LYS A 218 -24.25 -17.60 8.64
N GLU A 219 -23.40 -17.32 9.63
CA GLU A 219 -23.60 -16.22 10.57
C GLU A 219 -23.57 -14.86 9.84
N THR A 220 -22.61 -14.66 8.93
CA THR A 220 -22.48 -13.41 8.15
C THR A 220 -23.67 -13.23 7.21
N ALA A 221 -24.13 -14.29 6.54
CA ALA A 221 -25.28 -14.29 5.65
C ALA A 221 -26.58 -13.82 6.33
N GLN A 222 -26.67 -13.99 7.66
CA GLN A 222 -27.82 -13.62 8.48
C GLN A 222 -27.64 -12.27 9.19
N ASN A 223 -26.41 -11.91 9.60
CA ASN A 223 -26.18 -10.84 10.60
C ASN A 223 -25.13 -9.77 10.20
N ALA A 224 -24.69 -9.69 8.94
CA ALA A 224 -23.58 -8.81 8.51
C ALA A 224 -23.62 -7.37 9.05
N THR A 225 -24.78 -6.69 8.95
CA THR A 225 -24.94 -5.29 9.37
C THR A 225 -24.91 -5.09 10.88
N VAL A 226 -25.35 -6.08 11.66
CA VAL A 226 -25.40 -6.02 13.13
C VAL A 226 -23.99 -6.13 13.71
N ARG A 227 -23.15 -6.99 13.14
CA ARG A 227 -21.78 -7.26 13.61
C ARG A 227 -20.85 -6.05 13.43
N GLU A 228 -20.97 -5.34 12.31
CA GLU A 228 -20.15 -4.13 12.07
C GLU A 228 -20.43 -3.04 13.11
N ASN A 229 -21.70 -2.86 13.48
CA ASN A 229 -22.08 -1.89 14.50
C ASN A 229 -21.61 -2.32 15.90
N GLN A 230 -21.76 -3.60 16.25
CA GLN A 230 -21.30 -4.13 17.54
C GLN A 230 -19.78 -4.03 17.73
N HIS A 231 -18.99 -4.27 16.68
CA HIS A 231 -17.53 -4.15 16.76
C HIS A 231 -17.11 -2.69 17.02
N LYS A 232 -17.74 -1.72 16.33
CA LYS A 232 -17.51 -0.29 16.56
C LYS A 232 -17.92 0.14 17.97
N GLU A 233 -18.99 -0.43 18.52
CA GLU A 233 -19.42 -0.16 19.90
C GLU A 233 -18.48 -0.79 20.93
N MET A 234 -18.01 -2.02 20.71
CA MET A 234 -17.03 -2.67 21.57
C MET A 234 -15.71 -1.89 21.62
N GLU A 235 -15.16 -1.45 20.48
CA GLU A 235 -13.95 -0.62 20.46
C GLU A 235 -14.12 0.69 21.23
N ARG A 236 -15.30 1.31 21.17
CA ARG A 236 -15.62 2.53 21.93
C ARG A 236 -15.78 2.28 23.43
N ALA A 237 -16.19 1.08 23.82
CA ALA A 237 -16.44 0.70 25.21
C ALA A 237 -15.17 0.27 25.96
N TRP A 238 -14.08 -0.06 25.25
CA TRP A 238 -12.83 -0.46 25.89
C TRP A 238 -12.19 0.72 26.61
N ARG A 239 -12.17 0.65 27.94
CA ARG A 239 -11.51 1.64 28.79
C ARG A 239 -10.00 1.42 28.75
N ILE A 240 -9.25 2.48 28.50
CA ILE A 240 -7.78 2.45 28.52
C ILE A 240 -7.30 2.34 29.97
N ALA A 241 -6.39 1.41 30.26
CA ALA A 241 -5.77 1.28 31.57
C ALA A 241 -5.02 2.56 31.96
N LYS A 242 -5.15 2.99 33.22
CA LYS A 242 -4.57 4.26 33.71
C LYS A 242 -3.04 4.26 33.59
N GLU A 243 -2.41 3.14 33.84
CA GLU A 243 -0.96 2.92 33.75
C GLU A 243 -0.46 3.18 32.34
N MET A 244 -1.20 2.76 31.32
CA MET A 244 -0.88 3.03 29.91
C MET A 244 -1.11 4.51 29.57
N SER A 245 -2.22 5.08 30.04
CA SER A 245 -2.54 6.50 29.82
C SER A 245 -1.48 7.43 30.41
N ASN A 246 -0.89 7.08 31.55
CA ASN A 246 0.12 7.88 32.24
C ASN A 246 1.46 7.97 31.47
N LEU A 247 1.73 7.05 30.53
CA LEU A 247 2.95 7.08 29.72
C LEU A 247 2.88 8.08 28.56
N ILE A 248 1.69 8.61 28.25
CA ILE A 248 1.46 9.48 27.10
C ILE A 248 1.63 10.95 27.52
N ILE A 249 2.78 11.53 27.16
CA ILE A 249 3.11 12.92 27.50
C ILE A 249 2.93 13.86 26.30
N TYR A 250 3.73 13.68 25.23
CA TYR A 250 3.81 14.64 24.10
C TYR A 250 3.00 14.24 22.86
N CYS A 251 2.69 12.96 22.70
CA CYS A 251 1.98 12.45 21.53
C CYS A 251 0.60 11.95 21.94
N ARG A 252 -0.23 12.84 22.51
CA ARG A 252 -1.60 12.49 22.89
C ARG A 252 -2.44 12.32 21.63
N SER A 253 -2.79 11.08 21.32
CA SER A 253 -3.67 10.77 20.18
C SER A 253 -5.08 11.28 20.44
N VAL A 254 -5.56 12.18 19.58
CA VAL A 254 -6.92 12.73 19.62
C VAL A 254 -7.60 12.58 18.27
N ALA A 255 -8.92 12.39 18.29
CA ALA A 255 -9.72 12.44 17.09
C ALA A 255 -9.63 13.83 16.46
N PHE A 256 -9.24 13.89 15.19
CA PHE A 256 -9.12 15.16 14.49
C PHE A 256 -10.48 15.85 14.37
N ASN A 257 -10.55 17.10 14.81
CA ASN A 257 -11.71 17.97 14.67
C ASN A 257 -11.23 19.40 14.34
N ALA A 258 -11.40 19.81 13.08
CA ALA A 258 -10.93 21.10 12.60
C ALA A 258 -11.61 22.27 13.32
N ASP A 259 -12.91 22.18 13.59
CA ASP A 259 -13.67 23.26 14.23
C ASP A 259 -13.25 23.47 15.68
N LYS A 260 -12.99 22.38 16.41
CA LYS A 260 -12.43 22.44 17.76
C LYS A 260 -11.06 23.14 17.76
N ILE A 261 -10.18 22.79 16.82
CA ILE A 261 -8.84 23.40 16.72
C ILE A 261 -8.94 24.88 16.35
N ARG A 262 -9.85 25.27 15.44
CA ARG A 262 -10.09 26.67 15.08
C ARG A 262 -10.60 27.50 16.27
N GLN A 263 -11.39 26.91 17.16
CA GLN A 263 -11.92 27.60 18.34
C GLN A 263 -10.93 27.66 19.51
N GLN A 264 -10.21 26.58 19.78
CA GLN A 264 -9.38 26.42 20.98
C GLN A 264 -7.89 26.69 20.71
N GLY A 265 -7.50 26.82 19.44
CA GLY A 265 -6.11 26.91 19.02
C GLY A 265 -5.44 25.54 18.92
N TYR A 266 -4.17 25.57 18.51
CA TYR A 266 -3.33 24.39 18.37
C TYR A 266 -2.74 23.96 19.71
N ILE A 267 -2.78 22.66 20.02
CA ILE A 267 -2.27 22.10 21.28
C ILE A 267 -1.06 21.21 20.98
N PHE A 268 0.15 21.69 21.30
CA PHE A 268 1.41 21.09 20.85
C PHE A 268 1.64 19.63 21.28
N TYR A 269 1.04 19.18 22.38
CA TYR A 269 1.15 17.80 22.88
C TYR A 269 0.02 16.88 22.37
N GLU A 270 -0.86 17.37 21.51
CA GLU A 270 -1.89 16.59 20.84
C GLU A 270 -1.51 16.29 19.38
N MET A 271 -1.84 15.10 18.91
CA MET A 271 -1.63 14.69 17.52
C MET A 271 -2.80 13.88 16.98
N SER A 272 -2.93 13.85 15.66
CA SER A 272 -3.95 13.06 14.97
C SER A 272 -3.33 12.15 13.91
N SER A 273 -3.95 10.97 13.73
CA SER A 273 -3.57 10.01 12.70
C SER A 273 -4.60 9.99 11.58
N PHE A 274 -4.13 9.88 10.33
CA PHE A 274 -4.95 9.94 9.12
C PHE A 274 -4.60 8.76 8.20
N PRO A 275 -5.59 8.00 7.70
CA PRO A 275 -5.34 7.10 6.58
C PRO A 275 -4.96 7.91 5.33
N GLU A 276 -4.13 7.35 4.45
CA GLU A 276 -3.60 8.02 3.26
C GLU A 276 -4.66 8.76 2.44
N THR A 277 -5.84 8.16 2.23
CA THR A 277 -6.93 8.73 1.43
C THR A 277 -7.54 9.98 2.07
N LYS A 278 -7.67 9.97 3.41
CA LYS A 278 -8.14 11.14 4.16
C LYS A 278 -7.06 12.20 4.20
N ALA A 279 -5.80 11.81 4.36
CA ALA A 279 -4.68 12.75 4.36
C ALA A 279 -4.57 13.46 3.01
N GLU A 280 -4.61 12.72 1.91
CA GLU A 280 -4.51 13.29 0.56
C GLU A 280 -5.65 14.27 0.28
N LYS A 281 -6.88 13.87 0.56
CA LYS A 281 -8.04 14.75 0.37
C LYS A 281 -8.01 15.97 1.28
N LEU A 282 -7.74 15.79 2.57
CA LEU A 282 -7.90 16.85 3.55
C LEU A 282 -6.65 17.72 3.68
N ILE A 283 -5.48 17.10 3.88
CA ILE A 283 -4.20 17.77 4.12
C ILE A 283 -3.64 18.35 2.83
N CYS A 284 -3.67 17.56 1.74
CA CYS A 284 -3.04 17.98 0.49
C CYS A 284 -3.98 18.87 -0.35
N GLN A 285 -5.28 18.54 -0.44
CA GLN A 285 -6.18 19.21 -1.40
C GLN A 285 -7.11 20.27 -0.78
N GLN A 286 -7.84 19.95 0.30
CA GLN A 286 -8.95 20.79 0.78
C GLN A 286 -8.53 21.89 1.78
N GLU A 287 -7.70 21.53 2.76
CA GLU A 287 -7.39 22.38 3.92
C GLU A 287 -5.87 22.61 4.04
N ASN A 288 -5.16 22.66 2.90
CA ASN A 288 -3.70 22.71 2.86
C ASN A 288 -3.10 23.83 3.73
N LYS A 289 -3.59 25.07 3.57
CA LYS A 289 -3.14 26.23 4.37
C LYS A 289 -3.35 26.04 5.87
N PHE A 290 -4.48 25.44 6.27
CA PHE A 290 -4.74 25.12 7.67
C PHE A 290 -3.74 24.08 8.18
N PHE A 291 -3.43 23.06 7.37
CA PHE A 291 -2.50 22.00 7.76
C PHE A 291 -1.04 22.43 7.78
N LEU A 292 -0.61 23.34 6.91
CA LEU A 292 0.72 23.95 6.99
C LEU A 292 0.93 24.61 8.36
N LYS A 293 -0.04 25.41 8.82
CA LYS A 293 -0.02 26.01 10.17
C LYS A 293 -0.12 24.97 11.28
N TYR A 294 -1.04 24.01 11.14
CA TYR A 294 -1.17 22.90 12.10
C TYR A 294 0.16 22.17 12.29
N HIS A 295 0.89 21.85 11.21
CA HIS A 295 2.15 21.12 11.28
C HIS A 295 3.30 21.95 11.86
N GLN A 296 3.17 23.27 12.02
CA GLN A 296 4.17 24.07 12.74
C GLN A 296 4.13 23.81 14.25
N ILE A 297 2.97 23.37 14.78
CA ILE A 297 2.72 23.25 16.22
C ILE A 297 2.42 21.80 16.64
N GLN A 298 1.72 21.03 15.80
CA GLN A 298 1.23 19.68 16.10
C GLN A 298 1.72 18.65 15.09
N PHE A 299 1.72 17.38 15.52
CA PHE A 299 2.07 16.26 14.65
C PHE A 299 0.85 15.70 13.90
N SER A 300 1.07 15.27 12.66
CA SER A 300 0.19 14.34 11.98
C SER A 300 0.93 13.05 11.66
N ARG A 301 0.23 11.92 11.83
CA ARG A 301 0.69 10.61 11.36
C ARG A 301 -0.16 10.15 10.19
N VAL A 302 0.46 9.96 9.03
CA VAL A 302 -0.20 9.38 7.85
C VAL A 302 0.19 7.91 7.73
N TYR A 303 -0.75 7.04 7.40
CA TYR A 303 -0.49 5.61 7.28
C TYR A 303 -1.26 4.98 6.11
N PRO A 304 -0.78 3.84 5.55
CA PRO A 304 -1.40 3.22 4.40
C PRO A 304 -2.84 2.79 4.65
N LYS A 305 -3.71 2.84 3.63
CA LYS A 305 -5.10 2.37 3.76
C LYS A 305 -5.16 0.86 4.01
N GLY A 306 -6.19 0.40 4.74
CA GLY A 306 -6.33 -1.01 5.12
C GLY A 306 -6.47 -1.98 3.94
N GLN A 307 -6.92 -1.49 2.78
CA GLN A 307 -7.06 -2.25 1.53
C GLN A 307 -5.70 -2.65 0.92
N ARG A 308 -4.58 -2.06 1.36
CA ARG A 308 -3.23 -2.43 0.91
C ARG A 308 -2.73 -3.68 1.63
N ILE A 309 -3.43 -4.79 1.42
CA ILE A 309 -3.11 -6.09 2.03
C ILE A 309 -1.79 -6.64 1.48
N ASP A 310 -1.44 -6.27 0.25
CA ASP A 310 -0.13 -6.50 -0.37
C ASP A 310 1.01 -5.71 0.30
N SER A 311 0.71 -4.89 1.33
CA SER A 311 1.66 -3.98 1.98
C SER A 311 2.28 -2.95 1.04
N SER A 312 1.66 -2.63 -0.09
CA SER A 312 2.10 -1.53 -0.95
C SER A 312 2.12 -0.20 -0.18
N ASN A 313 2.90 0.76 -0.66
CA ASN A 313 2.94 2.11 -0.09
C ASN A 313 2.28 3.15 -1.00
N TYR A 314 1.78 4.22 -0.37
CA TYR A 314 1.41 5.46 -1.04
C TYR A 314 2.64 6.33 -1.31
N ASN A 315 2.50 7.33 -2.19
CA ASN A 315 3.54 8.32 -2.41
C ASN A 315 3.69 9.24 -1.18
N PRO A 316 4.84 9.25 -0.47
CA PRO A 316 5.01 10.07 0.73
C PRO A 316 5.22 11.57 0.43
N VAL A 317 5.57 11.92 -0.81
CA VAL A 317 6.02 13.26 -1.18
C VAL A 317 4.96 14.36 -0.97
N PRO A 318 3.69 14.19 -1.37
CA PRO A 318 2.65 15.18 -1.09
C PRO A 318 2.46 15.46 0.41
N MET A 319 2.61 14.44 1.25
CA MET A 319 2.49 14.57 2.70
C MET A 319 3.66 15.38 3.28
N TRP A 320 4.89 15.10 2.81
CA TRP A 320 6.08 15.87 3.18
C TRP A 320 5.99 17.33 2.74
N ASN A 321 5.54 17.59 1.50
CA ASN A 321 5.36 18.95 0.96
C ASN A 321 4.31 19.73 1.75
N SER A 322 3.29 19.05 2.30
CA SER A 322 2.29 19.65 3.20
C SER A 322 2.75 19.75 4.67
N GLY A 323 3.99 19.37 4.98
CA GLY A 323 4.60 19.49 6.29
C GLY A 323 4.32 18.35 7.28
N SER A 324 3.64 17.29 6.86
CA SER A 324 3.39 16.11 7.70
C SER A 324 4.69 15.40 8.05
N GLN A 325 4.85 15.07 9.34
CA GLN A 325 6.11 14.63 9.90
C GLN A 325 6.21 13.11 10.00
N MET A 326 5.12 12.43 10.42
CA MET A 326 5.09 10.99 10.63
C MET A 326 4.41 10.29 9.46
N VAL A 327 5.05 10.30 8.29
CA VAL A 327 4.58 9.65 7.07
C VAL A 327 4.99 8.17 7.11
N ALA A 328 4.15 7.33 7.71
CA ALA A 328 4.45 5.92 7.95
C ALA A 328 4.28 5.10 6.66
N LEU A 329 5.27 4.25 6.39
CA LEU A 329 5.34 3.33 5.25
C LEU A 329 5.59 1.90 5.73
N ASN A 330 5.24 0.92 4.90
CA ASN A 330 5.53 -0.50 5.04
C ASN A 330 6.98 -0.78 4.65
N TYR A 331 7.87 -0.85 5.64
CA TYR A 331 9.32 -1.03 5.43
C TYR A 331 9.70 -2.37 4.78
N GLN A 332 8.84 -3.37 4.89
CA GLN A 332 9.04 -4.68 4.29
C GLN A 332 8.86 -4.70 2.77
N THR A 333 8.34 -3.63 2.17
CA THR A 333 7.98 -3.57 0.75
C THR A 333 9.05 -2.81 -0.06
N PRO A 334 9.70 -3.43 -1.06
CA PRO A 334 10.78 -2.83 -1.85
C PRO A 334 10.26 -1.91 -2.97
N ASP A 335 9.31 -1.03 -2.68
CA ASP A 335 8.70 -0.15 -3.67
C ASP A 335 9.39 1.23 -3.77
N LYS A 336 8.95 2.02 -4.76
CA LYS A 336 9.48 3.38 -5.00
C LYS A 336 9.36 4.24 -3.75
N ALA A 337 8.24 4.19 -3.03
CA ALA A 337 8.01 5.01 -1.84
C ALA A 337 9.04 4.73 -0.73
N MET A 338 9.34 3.46 -0.46
CA MET A 338 10.38 3.09 0.50
C MET A 338 11.77 3.52 0.06
N GLN A 339 12.07 3.43 -1.23
CA GLN A 339 13.35 3.88 -1.79
C GLN A 339 13.50 5.41 -1.69
N LEU A 340 12.41 6.18 -1.92
CA LEU A 340 12.39 7.63 -1.70
C LEU A 340 12.58 7.98 -0.23
N ASN A 341 11.92 7.27 0.69
CA ASN A 341 12.06 7.47 2.13
C ASN A 341 13.51 7.27 2.59
N GLN A 342 14.13 6.14 2.23
CA GLN A 342 15.53 5.89 2.58
C GLN A 342 16.49 6.82 1.84
N GLY A 343 16.15 7.26 0.62
CA GLY A 343 16.86 8.30 -0.12
C GLY A 343 16.86 9.64 0.62
N LYS A 344 15.68 10.10 1.06
CA LYS A 344 15.47 11.36 1.77
C LYS A 344 16.21 11.39 3.11
N PHE A 345 16.01 10.37 3.94
CA PHE A 345 16.61 10.30 5.28
C PHE A 345 18.11 9.96 5.30
N ARG A 346 18.78 9.87 4.13
CA ARG A 346 20.25 9.87 4.08
C ARG A 346 20.87 11.19 4.51
N GLU A 347 20.13 12.27 4.30
CA GLU A 347 20.49 13.57 4.82
C GLU A 347 20.57 13.54 6.36
N ASN A 348 21.36 14.43 6.94
CA ASN A 348 21.57 14.52 8.38
C ASN A 348 22.08 13.20 9.02
N GLY A 349 22.93 12.47 8.29
CA GLY A 349 23.64 11.30 8.82
C GLY A 349 22.77 10.09 9.14
N ASN A 350 21.63 9.91 8.45
CA ASN A 350 20.69 8.80 8.70
C ASN A 350 20.07 8.77 10.11
N CYS A 351 19.96 9.92 10.78
CA CYS A 351 19.42 9.97 12.15
C CYS A 351 17.90 9.78 12.24
N GLY A 352 17.19 9.82 11.10
CA GLY A 352 15.72 9.73 11.02
C GLY A 352 14.99 11.05 11.20
N TYR A 353 15.69 12.18 11.33
CA TYR A 353 15.11 13.51 11.48
C TYR A 353 15.72 14.50 10.49
N LEU A 354 14.87 15.21 9.77
CA LEU A 354 15.24 16.28 8.85
C LEU A 354 14.53 17.56 9.26
N LEU A 355 15.27 18.65 9.30
CA LEU A 355 14.70 19.97 9.58
C LEU A 355 13.90 20.42 8.36
N ARG A 356 12.70 20.95 8.58
CA ARG A 356 11.91 21.55 7.50
C ARG A 356 12.54 22.89 7.09
N PRO A 357 12.54 23.24 5.80
CA PRO A 357 13.01 24.54 5.32
C PRO A 357 12.23 25.72 5.90
N GLU A 358 12.92 26.86 6.07
CA GLU A 358 12.37 28.08 6.66
C GLU A 358 11.14 28.62 5.91
N PHE A 359 11.12 28.51 4.57
CA PHE A 359 10.01 29.03 3.77
C PHE A 359 8.66 28.38 4.11
N MET A 360 8.64 27.14 4.63
CA MET A 360 7.41 26.45 5.02
C MET A 360 6.73 27.04 6.26
N PHE A 361 7.46 27.86 7.03
CA PHE A 361 6.93 28.52 8.21
C PHE A 361 6.24 29.85 7.88
N ARG A 362 6.30 30.29 6.62
CA ARG A 362 5.68 31.53 6.15
C ARG A 362 4.19 31.33 5.86
N ASP A 363 3.40 32.36 6.15
CA ASP A 363 1.95 32.34 5.95
C ASP A 363 1.55 32.28 4.46
N GLU A 364 2.42 32.76 3.57
CA GLU A 364 2.17 32.81 2.13
C GLU A 364 2.54 31.51 1.40
N PHE A 365 3.24 30.58 2.06
CA PHE A 365 3.72 29.36 1.42
C PHE A 365 2.56 28.47 0.94
N ASP A 366 2.66 28.02 -0.31
CA ASP A 366 1.76 27.05 -0.92
C ASP A 366 2.61 25.99 -1.66
N PRO A 367 2.52 24.70 -1.28
CA PRO A 367 3.32 23.63 -1.89
C PRO A 367 2.99 23.39 -3.37
N TYR A 368 1.91 23.96 -3.90
CA TYR A 368 1.51 23.84 -5.30
C TYR A 368 1.82 25.08 -6.15
N ASP A 369 2.30 26.17 -5.53
CA ASP A 369 2.69 27.39 -6.23
C ASP A 369 4.17 27.72 -6.00
N LYS A 370 4.97 27.52 -7.05
CA LYS A 370 6.42 27.81 -7.05
C LYS A 370 6.74 29.27 -6.71
N ASN A 371 5.82 30.22 -6.92
CA ASN A 371 6.06 31.63 -6.65
C ASN A 371 6.09 31.94 -5.15
N THR A 372 5.65 31.01 -4.30
CA THR A 372 5.65 31.15 -2.85
C THR A 372 6.96 30.73 -2.17
N LEU A 373 7.93 30.22 -2.96
CA LEU A 373 9.25 29.76 -2.50
C LEU A 373 10.19 30.93 -2.20
N VAL A 374 9.88 31.71 -1.16
CA VAL A 374 10.67 32.89 -0.82
C VAL A 374 12.02 32.51 -0.19
N GLY A 375 13.11 33.02 -0.75
CA GLY A 375 14.48 32.76 -0.26
C GLY A 375 15.04 31.39 -0.65
N VAL A 376 14.42 30.73 -1.63
CA VAL A 376 14.89 29.46 -2.19
C VAL A 376 15.59 29.74 -3.51
N ASP A 377 16.86 29.36 -3.60
CA ASP A 377 17.61 29.43 -4.85
C ASP A 377 17.26 28.23 -5.73
N PRO A 378 16.71 28.43 -6.94
CA PRO A 378 16.46 27.34 -7.87
C PRO A 378 17.77 26.76 -8.40
N LEU A 379 17.73 25.52 -8.88
CA LEU A 379 18.87 24.82 -9.46
C LEU A 379 18.53 24.24 -10.83
N THR A 380 19.47 24.37 -11.77
CA THR A 380 19.50 23.62 -13.02
C THR A 380 20.57 22.55 -12.90
N ILE A 381 20.17 21.28 -12.99
CA ILE A 381 21.05 20.11 -12.93
C ILE A 381 21.20 19.53 -14.33
N SER A 382 22.41 19.55 -14.87
CA SER A 382 22.74 18.87 -16.12
C SER A 382 23.56 17.62 -15.85
N ILE A 383 23.10 16.48 -16.35
CA ILE A 383 23.70 15.15 -16.13
C ILE A 383 24.01 14.53 -17.48
N ARG A 384 25.26 14.14 -17.68
CA ARG A 384 25.67 13.23 -18.75
C ARG A 384 25.76 11.82 -18.19
N VAL A 385 24.91 10.91 -18.66
CA VAL A 385 24.99 9.47 -18.39
C VAL A 385 26.02 8.87 -19.33
N ILE A 386 27.21 8.55 -18.82
CA ILE A 386 28.34 8.12 -19.65
C ILE A 386 28.25 6.62 -19.89
N GLY A 387 28.20 5.84 -18.82
CA GLY A 387 28.19 4.38 -18.89
C GLY A 387 27.90 3.76 -17.53
N ALA A 388 27.91 2.45 -17.43
CA ALA A 388 27.80 1.73 -16.16
C ALA A 388 28.75 0.55 -16.12
N ARG A 389 28.81 -0.12 -14.98
CA ARG A 389 29.56 -1.37 -14.81
C ARG A 389 28.78 -2.37 -13.98
N HIS A 390 29.01 -3.65 -14.23
CA HIS A 390 28.53 -4.77 -13.39
C HIS A 390 27.00 -4.75 -13.15
N LEU A 391 26.23 -4.46 -14.20
CA LEU A 391 24.78 -4.58 -14.19
C LEU A 391 24.40 -6.04 -14.44
N SER A 392 23.78 -6.66 -13.45
CA SER A 392 23.32 -8.05 -13.55
C SER A 392 21.80 -8.08 -13.70
N LYS A 393 21.31 -8.82 -14.71
CA LYS A 393 19.88 -9.09 -14.81
C LYS A 393 19.46 -10.22 -13.88
N THR A 394 18.21 -10.17 -13.45
CA THR A 394 17.59 -11.26 -12.69
C THR A 394 17.16 -12.35 -13.68
N GLY A 395 17.99 -13.36 -13.91
CA GLY A 395 17.65 -14.50 -14.78
C GLY A 395 18.77 -14.94 -15.71
N ARG A 396 18.40 -15.60 -16.81
CA ARG A 396 19.34 -16.09 -17.83
C ARG A 396 19.58 -15.03 -18.91
N GLY A 397 20.78 -15.04 -19.49
CA GLY A 397 21.18 -14.17 -20.59
C GLY A 397 21.98 -12.96 -20.12
N THR A 398 22.27 -12.06 -21.07
CA THR A 398 22.92 -10.78 -20.82
C THR A 398 21.86 -9.70 -20.63
N ALA A 399 22.15 -8.70 -19.80
CA ALA A 399 21.27 -7.54 -19.65
C ALA A 399 21.37 -6.63 -20.88
N SER A 400 20.25 -6.08 -21.31
CA SER A 400 20.11 -4.98 -22.25
C SER A 400 19.69 -3.72 -21.49
N PRO A 401 20.62 -3.03 -20.81
CA PRO A 401 20.26 -1.99 -19.86
C PRO A 401 19.90 -0.64 -20.50
N PHE A 402 19.03 0.09 -19.82
CA PHE A 402 18.86 1.53 -19.95
C PHE A 402 18.73 2.19 -18.58
N VAL A 403 18.91 3.52 -18.52
CA VAL A 403 18.84 4.31 -17.29
C VAL A 403 17.69 5.30 -17.39
N GLU A 404 16.78 5.24 -16.41
CA GLU A 404 15.78 6.28 -16.15
C GLU A 404 16.31 7.22 -15.05
N ILE A 405 16.24 8.52 -15.29
CA ILE A 405 16.54 9.57 -14.30
C ILE A 405 15.31 10.44 -14.14
N GLU A 406 14.87 10.61 -12.90
CA GLU A 406 13.73 11.44 -12.56
C GLU A 406 14.04 12.35 -11.37
N VAL A 407 13.45 13.55 -11.39
CA VAL A 407 13.35 14.42 -10.21
C VAL A 407 12.02 14.16 -9.53
N VAL A 408 12.06 13.95 -8.22
CA VAL A 408 10.89 13.67 -7.39
C VAL A 408 10.83 14.71 -6.27
N GLY A 409 9.79 15.53 -6.26
CA GLY A 409 9.66 16.64 -5.31
C GLY A 409 8.27 17.28 -5.37
N ALA A 410 8.21 18.62 -5.39
CA ALA A 410 6.96 19.31 -5.65
C ALA A 410 6.41 18.97 -7.04
N ASP A 411 5.10 19.15 -7.25
CA ASP A 411 4.46 18.80 -8.53
C ASP A 411 5.03 19.61 -9.70
N PHE A 412 5.42 20.87 -9.46
CA PHE A 412 6.06 21.74 -10.45
C PHE A 412 7.54 21.41 -10.73
N ASP A 413 8.19 20.60 -9.89
CA ASP A 413 9.55 20.07 -10.11
C ASP A 413 9.53 18.64 -10.68
N SER A 414 8.41 17.95 -10.53
CA SER A 414 8.23 16.55 -10.89
C SER A 414 7.65 16.40 -12.30
N GLY A 415 7.78 15.22 -12.89
CA GLY A 415 7.16 14.89 -14.19
C GLY A 415 8.14 14.88 -15.37
N VAL A 416 9.32 15.47 -15.23
CA VAL A 416 10.41 15.30 -16.20
C VAL A 416 11.17 14.02 -15.90
N LYS A 417 11.19 13.10 -16.87
CA LYS A 417 11.99 11.87 -16.85
C LYS A 417 12.87 11.82 -18.08
N LEU A 418 14.14 11.46 -17.90
CA LEU A 418 14.99 11.04 -19.00
C LEU A 418 15.06 9.52 -18.98
N THR A 419 14.87 8.90 -20.13
CA THR A 419 15.19 7.50 -20.35
C THR A 419 16.26 7.43 -21.45
N THR A 420 17.43 6.88 -21.12
CA THR A 420 18.46 6.62 -22.14
C THR A 420 18.00 5.55 -23.11
N LYS A 421 18.68 5.42 -24.25
CA LYS A 421 18.50 4.29 -25.15
C LYS A 421 18.90 2.98 -24.47
N THR A 422 18.30 1.88 -24.92
CA THR A 422 18.70 0.53 -24.53
C THR A 422 20.03 0.18 -25.19
N VAL A 423 20.99 -0.31 -24.40
CA VAL A 423 22.21 -0.94 -24.92
C VAL A 423 22.00 -2.44 -24.91
N THR A 424 21.87 -3.05 -26.08
CA THR A 424 21.59 -4.48 -26.23
C THR A 424 22.72 -5.37 -25.73
N ASP A 425 22.40 -6.41 -24.97
CA ASP A 425 23.30 -7.49 -24.55
C ASP A 425 24.65 -7.02 -23.95
N ASN A 426 24.64 -5.92 -23.19
CA ASN A 426 25.81 -5.45 -22.45
C ASN A 426 25.45 -4.96 -21.05
N GLY A 427 25.42 -5.87 -20.08
CA GLY A 427 25.34 -5.53 -18.65
C GLY A 427 26.71 -5.22 -18.01
N PHE A 428 27.82 -5.64 -18.62
CA PHE A 428 29.12 -5.56 -17.96
C PHE A 428 29.72 -4.15 -17.96
N ASN A 429 29.65 -3.45 -19.10
CA ASN A 429 30.22 -2.12 -19.30
C ASN A 429 29.50 -1.27 -20.37
N PRO A 430 28.16 -1.11 -20.29
CA PRO A 430 27.41 -0.32 -21.27
C PRO A 430 27.82 1.16 -21.27
N VAL A 431 27.68 1.81 -22.42
CA VAL A 431 28.00 3.23 -22.64
C VAL A 431 26.85 3.87 -23.40
N TRP A 432 26.32 4.98 -22.87
CA TRP A 432 25.21 5.74 -23.46
C TRP A 432 25.64 7.10 -23.99
N ASN A 433 26.42 7.86 -23.20
CA ASN A 433 26.82 9.25 -23.48
C ASN A 433 25.65 10.20 -23.77
N GLU A 434 24.53 10.03 -23.06
CA GLU A 434 23.34 10.87 -23.20
C GLU A 434 23.30 11.96 -22.14
N ILE A 435 22.69 13.10 -22.45
CA ILE A 435 22.64 14.27 -21.57
C ILE A 435 21.18 14.61 -21.28
N CYS A 436 20.89 14.93 -20.02
CA CYS A 436 19.63 15.53 -19.60
C CYS A 436 19.87 16.77 -18.75
N GLU A 437 18.83 17.58 -18.65
CA GLU A 437 18.79 18.77 -17.82
C GLU A 437 17.47 18.81 -17.06
N PHE A 438 17.53 19.20 -15.79
CA PHE A 438 16.37 19.35 -14.92
C PHE A 438 16.42 20.72 -14.24
N ASP A 439 15.34 21.47 -14.36
CA ASP A 439 15.13 22.70 -13.59
C ASP A 439 14.32 22.39 -12.33
N ILE A 440 14.84 22.85 -11.19
CA ILE A 440 14.31 22.53 -9.86
C ILE A 440 14.09 23.84 -9.11
N ALA A 441 12.82 24.19 -8.88
CA ALA A 441 12.43 25.37 -8.12
C ALA A 441 12.51 25.14 -6.60
N ASN A 442 12.24 23.93 -6.09
CA ASN A 442 12.32 23.60 -4.66
C ASN A 442 13.41 22.53 -4.34
N PRO A 443 14.71 22.85 -4.45
CA PRO A 443 15.79 21.93 -4.15
C PRO A 443 15.75 21.25 -2.76
N PRO A 444 15.33 21.92 -1.67
CA PRO A 444 15.26 21.29 -0.34
C PRO A 444 14.34 20.07 -0.24
N TYR A 445 13.33 19.95 -1.11
CA TYR A 445 12.45 18.78 -1.17
C TYR A 445 12.65 17.88 -2.38
N ALA A 446 13.48 18.29 -3.34
CA ALA A 446 13.76 17.52 -4.53
C ALA A 446 14.75 16.38 -4.25
N LEU A 447 14.40 15.21 -4.77
CA LEU A 447 15.22 14.01 -4.82
C LEU A 447 15.58 13.72 -6.27
N LEU A 448 16.85 13.43 -6.54
CA LEU A 448 17.30 12.91 -7.82
C LEU A 448 17.38 11.39 -7.72
N ARG A 449 16.66 10.71 -8.61
CA ARG A 449 16.52 9.26 -8.61
C ARG A 449 16.97 8.67 -9.93
N PHE A 450 17.84 7.66 -9.83
CA PHE A 450 18.33 6.84 -10.93
C PHE A 450 17.68 5.46 -10.82
N VAL A 451 17.16 4.94 -11.91
CA VAL A 451 16.66 3.57 -12.01
C VAL A 451 17.31 2.93 -13.23
N VAL A 452 17.89 1.75 -13.07
CA VAL A 452 18.49 0.98 -14.14
C VAL A 452 17.61 -0.23 -14.38
N GLN A 453 17.24 -0.44 -15.64
CA GLN A 453 16.32 -1.50 -16.05
C GLN A 453 16.90 -2.30 -17.21
N ASP A 454 16.49 -3.57 -17.30
CA ASP A 454 16.75 -4.50 -18.39
C ASP A 454 15.53 -4.51 -19.33
N GLU A 455 15.71 -4.18 -20.61
CA GLU A 455 14.68 -4.41 -21.63
C GLU A 455 14.76 -5.86 -22.10
N ASP A 456 13.67 -6.62 -21.94
CA ASP A 456 13.63 -8.00 -22.40
C ASP A 456 13.26 -8.14 -23.88
N MET A 457 13.19 -9.38 -24.36
CA MET A 457 12.90 -9.69 -25.76
C MET A 457 11.49 -9.30 -26.23
N PHE A 458 10.58 -9.02 -25.29
CA PHE A 458 9.21 -8.57 -25.54
C PHE A 458 9.07 -7.05 -25.40
N GLY A 459 10.15 -6.36 -25.01
CA GLY A 459 10.16 -4.93 -24.73
C GLY A 459 9.72 -4.58 -23.31
N ASP A 460 9.51 -5.57 -22.44
CA ASP A 460 9.14 -5.33 -21.05
C ASP A 460 10.36 -4.90 -20.23
N SER A 461 10.16 -3.91 -19.37
CA SER A 461 11.21 -3.32 -18.55
C SER A 461 11.31 -4.01 -17.19
N ASN A 462 12.45 -4.62 -16.91
CA ASN A 462 12.72 -5.36 -15.68
C ASN A 462 13.71 -4.58 -14.79
N PHE A 463 13.39 -4.44 -13.50
CA PHE A 463 14.24 -3.70 -12.57
C PHE A 463 15.60 -4.38 -12.34
N ILE A 464 16.70 -3.63 -12.46
CA ILE A 464 18.06 -4.07 -12.08
C ILE A 464 18.45 -3.43 -10.74
N GLY A 465 18.37 -2.10 -10.66
CA GLY A 465 18.82 -1.37 -9.49
C GLY A 465 18.40 0.09 -9.50
N GLN A 466 18.56 0.76 -8.37
CA GLN A 466 18.23 2.18 -8.20
C GLN A 466 19.24 2.90 -7.33
N ALA A 467 19.27 4.22 -7.42
CA ALA A 467 19.89 5.06 -6.42
C ALA A 467 19.12 6.39 -6.29
N THR A 468 18.78 6.78 -5.06
CA THR A 468 18.05 8.02 -4.77
C THR A 468 18.87 8.91 -3.84
N TYR A 469 18.96 10.20 -4.17
CA TYR A 469 19.74 11.20 -3.42
C TYR A 469 18.99 12.52 -3.26
N PRO A 470 19.07 13.19 -2.09
CA PRO A 470 18.63 14.57 -1.95
C PRO A 470 19.46 15.50 -2.83
N VAL A 471 18.80 16.41 -3.55
CA VAL A 471 19.45 17.31 -4.51
C VAL A 471 20.53 18.16 -3.85
N LEU A 472 20.28 18.67 -2.63
CA LEU A 472 21.24 19.48 -1.87
C LEU A 472 22.50 18.72 -1.43
N CYS A 473 22.48 17.38 -1.47
CA CYS A 473 23.62 16.54 -1.11
C CYS A 473 24.48 16.11 -2.32
N LEU A 474 24.13 16.55 -3.54
CA LEU A 474 24.84 16.16 -4.76
C LEU A 474 26.20 16.84 -4.88
N ARG A 475 27.18 16.12 -5.43
CA ARG A 475 28.51 16.65 -5.74
C ARG A 475 28.70 16.73 -7.26
N THR A 476 29.34 17.78 -7.74
CA THR A 476 29.56 18.02 -9.18
C THR A 476 30.79 17.29 -9.73
N GLY A 477 30.93 17.29 -11.06
CA GLY A 477 32.01 16.69 -11.84
C GLY A 477 31.72 15.24 -12.24
N TYR A 478 32.78 14.48 -12.55
CA TYR A 478 32.67 13.04 -12.79
C TYR A 478 32.41 12.29 -11.47
N ARG A 479 31.32 11.53 -11.42
CA ARG A 479 30.87 10.80 -10.23
C ARG A 479 30.41 9.41 -10.60
N CYS A 480 30.67 8.46 -9.70
CA CYS A 480 30.02 7.16 -9.74
C CYS A 480 28.76 7.23 -8.88
N VAL A 481 27.69 6.66 -9.38
CA VAL A 481 26.42 6.44 -8.70
C VAL A 481 26.33 4.95 -8.35
N PRO A 482 26.66 4.55 -7.10
CA PRO A 482 26.51 3.16 -6.66
C PRO A 482 25.04 2.78 -6.69
N LEU A 483 24.73 1.62 -7.28
CA LEU A 483 23.37 1.11 -7.40
C LEU A 483 23.01 0.24 -6.20
N LYS A 484 21.71 0.20 -5.94
CA LYS A 484 21.09 -0.57 -4.87
C LYS A 484 19.94 -1.41 -5.40
N ASN A 485 19.62 -2.50 -4.71
CA ASN A 485 18.46 -3.32 -5.04
C ASN A 485 17.14 -2.64 -4.61
N GLY A 486 16.02 -3.35 -4.78
CA GLY A 486 14.70 -2.84 -4.42
C GLY A 486 14.53 -2.53 -2.92
N PHE A 487 15.27 -3.23 -2.05
CA PHE A 487 15.31 -3.04 -0.60
C PHE A 487 16.35 -1.99 -0.14
N ASN A 488 16.99 -1.32 -1.11
CA ASN A 488 18.02 -0.31 -0.89
C ASN A 488 19.31 -0.86 -0.23
N GLU A 489 19.60 -2.14 -0.47
CA GLU A 489 20.87 -2.78 -0.15
C GLU A 489 21.83 -2.57 -1.33
N ASP A 490 23.13 -2.43 -1.05
CA ASP A 490 24.13 -2.15 -2.08
C ASP A 490 24.29 -3.33 -3.04
N LEU A 491 24.30 -3.04 -4.35
CA LEU A 491 24.65 -4.00 -5.38
C LEU A 491 26.17 -3.99 -5.55
N GLU A 492 26.79 -5.17 -5.44
CA GLU A 492 28.25 -5.29 -5.47
C GLU A 492 28.81 -4.80 -6.82
N LEU A 493 29.74 -3.84 -6.77
CA LEU A 493 30.42 -3.20 -7.92
C LEU A 493 29.52 -2.40 -8.89
N ALA A 494 28.20 -2.64 -8.89
CA ALA A 494 27.24 -2.04 -9.80
C ALA A 494 27.17 -0.52 -9.62
N SER A 495 27.50 0.23 -10.67
CA SER A 495 27.47 1.69 -10.62
C SER A 495 27.33 2.33 -11.98
N VAL A 496 26.66 3.49 -12.04
CA VAL A 496 26.59 4.35 -13.23
C VAL A 496 27.64 5.45 -13.13
N LEU A 497 28.43 5.66 -14.18
CA LEU A 497 29.34 6.80 -14.31
C LEU A 497 28.58 7.97 -14.95
N ILE A 498 28.60 9.11 -14.26
CA ILE A 498 27.98 10.34 -14.74
C ILE A 498 28.97 11.51 -14.70
N HIS A 499 28.69 12.53 -15.51
CA HIS A 499 29.22 13.87 -15.28
C HIS A 499 28.05 14.79 -14.92
N ILE A 500 28.07 15.37 -13.73
CA ILE A 500 26.98 16.19 -13.20
C ILE A 500 27.45 17.63 -12.97
N THR A 501 26.67 18.60 -13.44
CA THR A 501 26.84 20.01 -13.17
C THR A 501 25.58 20.57 -12.54
N VAL A 502 25.75 21.46 -11.57
CA VAL A 502 24.65 22.12 -10.85
C VAL A 502 24.93 23.62 -10.95
N LYS A 503 23.93 24.37 -11.41
CA LYS A 503 24.01 25.82 -11.58
C LYS A 503 22.78 26.46 -10.93
N ASN A 504 22.93 27.65 -10.39
CA ASN A 504 21.78 28.49 -10.06
C ASN A 504 21.48 29.35 -11.30
N PRO A 505 20.31 29.20 -11.95
CA PRO A 505 19.99 29.94 -13.17
C PRO A 505 19.85 31.46 -12.94
N LEU A 506 19.71 31.90 -11.69
CA LEU A 506 19.64 33.33 -11.33
C LEU A 506 21.03 33.96 -11.21
N VAL A 507 22.08 33.17 -10.97
CA VAL A 507 23.48 33.61 -10.88
C VAL A 507 24.04 33.76 -12.31
N GLY A 508 23.58 34.81 -12.99
CA GLY A 508 23.94 35.12 -14.38
C GLY A 508 23.09 36.22 -15.03
N ILE A 509 21.97 36.62 -14.40
CA ILE A 509 21.06 37.68 -14.90
C ILE A 509 21.45 39.07 -14.34
N GLY A 510 22.51 39.16 -13.55
CA GLY A 510 23.07 40.41 -13.04
C GLY A 510 24.49 40.66 -13.54
N CYS A 511 24.62 41.22 -14.74
CA CYS A 511 25.77 42.01 -15.20
C CYS A 511 25.25 43.13 -16.10
#